data_AF-A0A3A9BUE9-F1
#
_entry.id   AF-A0A3A9BUE9-F1
#
_cell.length_a   1.000
_cell.length_b   1.000
_cell.length_c   1.000
_cell.angle_alpha   90.00
_cell.angle_beta   90.00
_cell.angle_gamma   90.00
#
_symmetry.space_group_name_H-M   'P 1'
#
loop_
_entity.id
_entity.type
_entity.pdbx_description
1 polymer ?
#
loop_
_entity_poly.entity_id
_entity_poly.type
_entity_poly.pdbx_seq_one_letter_code
_entity_poly.pdbx_strand_id
1 'polypeptide(L)'
;MIISVPGEYYIFETEDHPDQESLHAFFQTLNENDILEVRVRSKDQNPQTCQIYHVTQYHLQHRLPLANLAVSKGPDTFQKASRACPYHAIVPVMDSTGSCVSILKKIWTYYDHPYQYEGGLDLTFLNCCQRIVLVSLNEYSAELYQKVIPFWSGKHLYLIGTEWRDYINVLSAPKNVPVTIYDQLDEIGKNFQAEDYTGLLYIADKLPENEGLSRYEHGIMSYDEIMTLTFFHSHVTHPGAKNPDRKFFLINAHFNIEGIFGIWDKVFTAASYALAKGFTPAFSITASDDNLYSDHPGDDIWNKFFLQPEGFSFKDVQESSYVVLSPNMNVLTIMRHIMKEHSKGMKLSWPDGIFNTRVRQYIDDRKKRFLPSPDKTLGVLIRGTDYIHNPLPNHPRQASAEQIIEKIAEIQTSWDFEWIYLATEDEDICTKMQNRFGKQLFFTDQSRYTVKPGQLLADLHRVKEEGKGFRLGAEYLCSIHLLSQCRSLIASGECGALTEALRENQGKYEHVFVFHSSSLSPV
;
A
#
# COMPACT_ATOMS: atom_id res chain seq x y z
N MET A 1 -11.35 3.63 5.62
CA MET A 1 -12.40 2.68 6.03
C MET A 1 -13.26 3.32 7.12
N ILE A 2 -14.58 3.23 6.99
CA ILE A 2 -15.54 3.57 8.05
C ILE A 2 -15.76 2.36 8.96
N ILE A 3 -15.66 2.56 10.28
CA ILE A 3 -15.92 1.53 11.30
C ILE A 3 -17.01 2.01 12.28
N SER A 4 -17.74 1.08 12.88
CA SER A 4 -18.57 1.36 14.05
C SER A 4 -17.70 1.45 15.30
N VAL A 5 -17.97 2.42 16.17
CA VAL A 5 -17.26 2.60 17.44
C VAL A 5 -18.25 2.76 18.60
N PRO A 6 -17.92 2.30 19.81
CA PRO A 6 -18.72 2.57 20.99
C PRO A 6 -18.61 4.05 21.38
N GLY A 7 -19.72 4.64 21.81
CA GLY A 7 -19.78 6.01 22.30
C GLY A 7 -21.23 6.40 22.65
N GLU A 8 -21.36 7.46 23.44
CA GLU A 8 -22.65 7.99 23.88
C GLU A 8 -23.08 9.20 23.03
N TYR A 9 -24.39 9.34 22.86
CA TYR A 9 -24.98 10.43 22.08
C TYR A 9 -25.85 11.32 22.98
N TYR A 10 -25.44 12.58 23.13
CA TYR A 10 -26.09 13.58 23.98
C TYR A 10 -26.79 14.63 23.14
N ILE A 11 -27.89 15.18 23.65
CA ILE A 11 -28.64 16.26 23.01
C ILE A 11 -28.70 17.46 23.96
N PHE A 12 -28.34 18.63 23.45
CA PHE A 12 -28.43 19.89 24.17
C PHE A 12 -29.18 20.93 23.33
N GLU A 13 -30.25 21.49 23.90
CA GLU A 13 -31.06 22.52 23.24
C GLU A 13 -30.77 23.89 23.86
N THR A 14 -30.57 24.91 23.01
CA THR A 14 -30.20 26.26 23.43
C THR A 14 -30.78 27.31 22.47
N GLU A 15 -30.92 28.55 22.94
CA GLU A 15 -31.28 29.71 22.10
C GLU A 15 -30.06 30.46 21.56
N ASP A 16 -28.92 30.35 22.25
CA ASP A 16 -27.67 31.01 21.88
C ASP A 16 -26.62 29.95 21.46
N HIS A 17 -25.73 30.30 20.52
CA HIS A 17 -24.63 29.41 20.15
C HIS A 17 -23.72 29.15 21.36
N PRO A 18 -23.41 27.89 21.70
CA PRO A 18 -22.55 27.59 22.82
C PRO A 18 -21.12 28.10 22.55
N ASP A 19 -20.51 28.68 23.59
CA ASP A 19 -19.13 29.11 23.52
C ASP A 19 -18.16 27.91 23.62
N GLN A 20 -16.92 28.10 23.17
CA GLN A 20 -15.92 27.04 23.15
C GLN A 20 -15.54 26.55 24.55
N GLU A 21 -15.55 27.42 25.57
CA GLU A 21 -15.15 27.06 26.93
C GLU A 21 -16.16 26.11 27.56
N SER A 22 -17.46 26.41 27.39
CA SER A 22 -18.57 25.55 27.79
C SER A 22 -18.55 24.19 27.09
N LEU A 23 -18.29 24.16 25.78
CA LEU A 23 -18.15 22.91 25.03
C LEU A 23 -16.92 22.11 25.50
N HIS A 24 -15.79 22.77 25.73
CA HIS A 24 -14.59 22.11 26.27
C HIS A 24 -14.86 21.50 27.65
N ALA A 25 -15.53 22.23 28.53
CA ALA A 25 -15.90 21.74 29.86
C ALA A 25 -16.78 20.49 29.80
N PHE A 26 -17.76 20.45 28.89
CA PHE A 26 -18.63 19.29 28.69
C PHE A 26 -17.85 18.02 28.33
N PHE A 27 -16.85 18.13 27.45
CA PHE A 27 -16.05 16.98 27.01
C PHE A 27 -14.90 16.59 27.95
N GLN A 28 -14.68 17.29 29.09
CA GLN A 28 -13.54 16.99 29.98
C GLN A 28 -13.58 15.58 30.57
N THR A 29 -14.77 15.01 30.76
CA THR A 29 -14.98 13.71 31.41
C THR A 29 -15.57 12.66 30.49
N LEU A 30 -15.73 12.96 29.19
CA LEU A 30 -16.40 12.11 28.21
C LEU A 30 -15.42 11.24 27.41
N ASN A 31 -15.92 10.19 26.77
CA ASN A 31 -15.14 9.35 25.89
C ASN A 31 -14.77 10.08 24.58
N GLU A 32 -13.67 9.70 23.94
CA GLU A 32 -13.25 10.28 22.66
C GLU A 32 -14.29 10.12 21.53
N ASN A 33 -15.15 9.10 21.63
CA ASN A 33 -16.18 8.78 20.65
C ASN A 33 -17.58 9.29 21.05
N ASP A 34 -17.69 10.10 22.10
CA ASP A 34 -18.97 10.70 22.49
C ASP A 34 -19.32 11.88 21.58
N ILE A 35 -20.61 12.07 21.31
CA ILE A 35 -21.14 13.12 20.43
C ILE A 35 -22.14 13.97 21.20
N LEU A 36 -22.01 15.29 21.08
CA LEU A 36 -23.02 16.25 21.53
C LEU A 36 -23.74 16.85 20.31
N GLU A 37 -25.02 16.56 20.16
CA GLU A 37 -25.90 17.29 19.26
C GLU A 37 -26.36 18.58 19.93
N VAL A 38 -25.99 19.73 19.37
CA VAL A 38 -26.45 21.04 19.79
C VAL A 38 -27.56 21.50 18.85
N ARG A 39 -28.74 21.76 19.41
CA ARG A 39 -29.92 22.29 18.71
C ARG A 39 -30.10 23.76 19.09
N VAL A 40 -29.76 24.66 18.18
CA VAL A 40 -29.96 26.10 18.35
C VAL A 40 -31.32 26.49 17.76
N ARG A 41 -32.25 26.94 18.62
CA ARG A 41 -33.58 27.40 18.20
C ARG A 41 -33.59 28.93 18.07
N SER A 42 -34.13 29.44 16.97
CA SER A 42 -34.31 30.90 16.80
C SER A 42 -35.36 31.44 17.77
N LYS A 43 -35.11 32.63 18.34
CA LYS A 43 -36.04 33.34 19.25
C LYS A 43 -37.37 33.71 18.57
N ASP A 44 -37.38 33.81 17.24
CA ASP A 44 -38.57 34.15 16.44
C ASP A 44 -39.39 32.91 16.04
N GLN A 45 -39.89 32.14 17.01
CA GLN A 45 -40.99 31.14 16.98
C GLN A 45 -41.37 30.40 15.66
N ASN A 46 -40.47 30.23 14.69
CA ASN A 46 -40.70 29.46 13.48
C ASN A 46 -40.06 28.07 13.68
N PRO A 47 -40.85 27.00 13.89
CA PRO A 47 -40.34 25.67 14.22
C PRO A 47 -39.44 25.04 13.13
N GLN A 48 -39.37 25.66 11.95
CA GLN A 48 -38.63 25.16 10.79
C GLN A 48 -37.16 25.63 10.69
N THR A 49 -36.67 26.49 11.59
CA THR A 49 -35.27 26.98 11.54
C THR A 49 -34.49 26.61 12.81
N CYS A 50 -34.41 25.31 13.11
CA CYS A 50 -33.48 24.80 14.13
C CYS A 50 -32.14 24.46 13.46
N GLN A 51 -31.06 25.08 13.91
CA GLN A 51 -29.71 24.73 13.46
C GLN A 51 -29.17 23.61 14.34
N ILE A 52 -28.72 22.53 13.69
CA ILE A 52 -28.19 21.35 14.35
C ILE A 52 -26.70 21.26 14.10
N TYR A 53 -25.93 21.05 15.17
CA TYR A 53 -24.50 20.85 15.12
C TYR A 53 -24.13 19.58 15.86
N HIS A 54 -23.15 18.84 15.32
CA HIS A 54 -22.56 17.70 16.00
C HIS A 54 -21.16 18.09 16.47
N VAL A 55 -21.00 18.20 17.79
CA VAL A 55 -19.74 18.55 18.44
C VAL A 55 -19.08 17.28 18.96
N THR A 56 -17.77 17.18 18.76
CA THR A 56 -16.95 16.07 19.26
C THR A 56 -15.66 16.61 19.85
N GLN A 57 -14.98 15.82 20.67
CA GLN A 57 -13.69 16.22 21.26
C GLN A 57 -12.66 16.58 20.17
N TYR A 58 -12.65 15.85 19.05
CA TYR A 58 -11.77 16.11 17.91
C TYR A 58 -12.00 17.51 17.30
N HIS A 59 -13.27 17.91 17.13
CA HIS A 59 -13.61 19.25 16.60
C HIS A 59 -13.09 20.36 17.51
N LEU A 60 -13.20 20.18 18.83
CA LEU A 60 -12.74 21.17 19.81
C LEU A 60 -11.22 21.26 19.85
N GLN A 61 -10.51 20.13 19.91
CA GLN A 61 -9.04 20.08 19.93
C GLN A 61 -8.41 20.77 18.71
N HIS A 62 -9.03 20.63 17.53
CA HIS A 62 -8.51 21.17 16.27
C HIS A 62 -9.18 22.47 15.83
N ARG A 63 -10.08 23.04 16.66
CA ARG A 63 -10.85 24.26 16.38
C ARG A 63 -11.55 24.24 15.02
N LEU A 64 -12.15 23.10 14.68
CA LEU A 64 -12.88 22.91 13.44
C LEU A 64 -14.25 23.62 13.51
N PRO A 65 -14.78 24.09 12.36
CA PRO A 65 -16.10 24.68 12.31
C PRO A 65 -17.18 23.66 12.70
N LEU A 66 -18.22 24.12 13.40
CA LEU A 66 -19.37 23.28 13.75
C LEU A 66 -20.20 22.97 12.51
N ALA A 67 -20.57 21.71 12.33
CA ALA A 67 -21.34 21.25 11.19
C ALA A 67 -22.36 20.18 11.59
N ASN A 68 -23.41 20.02 10.77
CA ASN A 68 -24.27 18.84 10.86
C ASN A 68 -23.61 17.68 10.12
N LEU A 69 -23.10 16.71 10.86
CA LEU A 69 -22.39 15.54 10.32
C LEU A 69 -23.20 14.24 10.40
N ALA A 70 -24.50 14.29 10.74
CA ALA A 70 -25.32 13.10 10.84
C ALA A 70 -25.49 12.38 9.49
N VAL A 71 -25.46 11.04 9.53
CA VAL A 71 -25.72 10.19 8.37
C VAL A 71 -27.01 9.41 8.60
N SER A 72 -27.85 9.29 7.58
CA SER A 72 -29.08 8.50 7.65
C SER A 72 -28.77 7.00 7.62
N LYS A 73 -29.41 6.21 8.48
CA LYS A 73 -29.42 4.74 8.41
C LYS A 73 -30.09 4.28 7.12
N GLY A 74 -29.43 3.40 6.38
CA GLY A 74 -29.89 2.83 5.11
C GLY A 74 -28.84 1.92 4.44
N PRO A 75 -29.14 1.38 3.25
CA PRO A 75 -28.21 0.51 2.51
C PRO A 75 -26.91 1.22 2.09
N ASP A 76 -26.93 2.55 2.02
CA ASP A 76 -25.82 3.41 1.63
C ASP A 76 -25.16 4.14 2.81
N THR A 77 -25.44 3.74 4.07
CA THR A 77 -24.91 4.40 5.27
C THR A 77 -23.38 4.53 5.21
N PHE A 78 -22.68 3.43 4.96
CA PHE A 78 -21.21 3.40 4.94
C PHE A 78 -20.64 4.20 3.75
N GLN A 79 -21.30 4.18 2.60
CA GLN A 79 -20.94 5.01 1.45
C GLN A 79 -21.10 6.51 1.73
N LYS A 80 -22.21 6.91 2.34
CA LYS A 80 -22.44 8.30 2.75
C LYS A 80 -21.41 8.73 3.79
N ALA A 81 -21.15 7.88 4.78
CA ALA A 81 -20.16 8.14 5.82
C ALA A 81 -18.74 8.24 5.25
N SER A 82 -18.34 7.40 4.29
CA SER A 82 -16.98 7.45 3.71
C SER A 82 -16.69 8.77 3.00
N ARG A 83 -17.73 9.40 2.44
CA ARG A 83 -17.68 10.71 1.77
C ARG A 83 -17.79 11.89 2.74
N ALA A 84 -18.62 11.77 3.78
CA ALA A 84 -18.94 12.86 4.67
C ALA A 84 -18.04 12.95 5.92
N CYS A 85 -17.57 11.82 6.44
CA CYS A 85 -16.81 11.75 7.69
C CYS A 85 -15.36 12.21 7.48
N PRO A 86 -14.90 13.27 8.16
CA PRO A 86 -13.48 13.61 8.21
C PRO A 86 -12.66 12.49 8.87
N TYR A 87 -11.37 12.39 8.54
CA TYR A 87 -10.47 11.47 9.25
C TYR A 87 -10.40 11.83 10.74
N HIS A 88 -10.38 10.81 11.60
CA HIS A 88 -10.33 10.94 13.07
C HIS A 88 -11.55 11.61 13.74
N ALA A 89 -12.47 12.17 12.96
CA ALA A 89 -13.78 12.58 13.44
C ALA A 89 -14.73 11.38 13.49
N ILE A 90 -15.81 11.57 14.25
CA ILE A 90 -16.90 10.62 14.42
C ILE A 90 -18.19 11.25 13.93
N VAL A 91 -19.12 10.43 13.45
CA VAL A 91 -20.42 10.87 12.93
C VAL A 91 -21.54 9.98 13.48
N PRO A 92 -22.68 10.55 13.90
CA PRO A 92 -23.82 9.76 14.37
C PRO A 92 -24.64 9.26 13.17
N VAL A 93 -25.16 8.05 13.31
CA VAL A 93 -26.09 7.45 12.36
C VAL A 93 -27.50 7.56 12.93
N MET A 94 -28.37 8.26 12.20
CA MET A 94 -29.74 8.55 12.62
C MET A 94 -30.71 7.62 11.91
N ASP A 95 -31.64 7.03 12.65
CA ASP A 95 -32.76 6.30 12.05
C ASP A 95 -33.86 7.25 11.56
N SER A 96 -34.94 6.68 11.00
CA SER A 96 -36.08 7.45 10.48
C SER A 96 -36.85 8.22 11.56
N THR A 97 -36.64 7.92 12.84
CA THR A 97 -37.25 8.63 13.98
C THR A 97 -36.39 9.78 14.49
N GLY A 98 -35.17 9.91 13.99
CA GLY A 98 -34.18 10.88 14.48
C GLY A 98 -33.43 10.39 15.72
N SER A 99 -33.45 9.08 16.02
CA SER A 99 -32.66 8.49 17.10
C SER A 99 -31.28 8.09 16.57
N CYS A 100 -30.24 8.38 17.34
CA CYS A 100 -28.89 7.86 17.04
C CYS A 100 -28.86 6.36 17.34
N VAL A 101 -28.49 5.56 16.34
CA VAL A 101 -28.43 4.09 16.44
C VAL A 101 -27.01 3.53 16.39
N SER A 102 -26.03 4.33 15.98
CA SER A 102 -24.63 3.91 15.80
C SER A 102 -23.75 5.14 15.64
N ILE A 103 -22.49 5.03 16.04
CA ILE A 103 -21.47 6.06 15.83
C ILE A 103 -20.40 5.49 14.91
N LEU A 104 -20.09 6.23 13.84
CA LEU A 104 -19.13 5.81 12.84
C LEU A 104 -17.88 6.68 12.90
N LYS A 105 -16.72 6.07 12.64
CA LYS A 105 -15.41 6.74 12.61
C LYS A 105 -14.69 6.39 11.31
N LYS A 106 -14.04 7.38 10.69
CA LYS A 106 -13.15 7.13 9.54
C LYS A 106 -11.73 6.87 10.01
N ILE A 107 -11.24 5.68 9.72
CA ILE A 107 -9.86 5.26 9.99
C ILE A 107 -9.05 5.10 8.71
N TRP A 108 -7.74 5.23 8.85
CA TRP A 108 -6.79 5.03 7.78
C TRP A 108 -6.60 3.54 7.44
N THR A 109 -6.31 3.25 6.18
CA THR A 109 -6.20 1.92 5.57
C THR A 109 -5.38 2.04 4.28
N TYR A 110 -4.90 0.92 3.75
CA TYR A 110 -4.15 0.87 2.49
C TYR A 110 -5.03 0.79 1.24
N TYR A 111 -6.34 0.56 1.42
CA TYR A 111 -7.30 0.48 0.33
C TYR A 111 -8.28 1.65 0.40
N ASP A 112 -8.60 2.24 -0.75
CA ASP A 112 -9.67 3.23 -0.88
C ASP A 112 -10.75 2.70 -1.82
N HIS A 113 -11.98 2.55 -1.32
CA HIS A 113 -13.08 2.03 -2.13
C HIS A 113 -13.65 3.12 -3.06
N PRO A 114 -13.61 2.96 -4.40
CA PRO A 114 -14.08 4.00 -5.32
C PRO A 114 -15.61 4.09 -5.42
N TYR A 115 -16.34 3.08 -4.96
CA TYR A 115 -17.79 2.93 -5.19
C TYR A 115 -18.18 3.00 -6.68
N GLN A 116 -17.34 2.42 -7.52
CA GLN A 116 -17.54 2.27 -8.97
C GLN A 116 -17.47 0.78 -9.29
N TYR A 117 -18.35 0.29 -10.17
CA TYR A 117 -18.53 -1.14 -10.38
C TYR A 117 -18.66 -1.56 -11.85
N GLU A 118 -18.50 -0.63 -12.79
CA GLU A 118 -18.67 -0.87 -14.22
C GLU A 118 -17.76 -1.99 -14.74
N GLY A 119 -16.54 -2.10 -14.21
CA GLY A 119 -15.59 -3.13 -14.62
C GLY A 119 -15.84 -4.51 -14.02
N GLY A 120 -16.86 -4.64 -13.17
CA GLY A 120 -17.25 -5.89 -12.52
C GLY A 120 -16.41 -6.24 -11.28
N LEU A 121 -16.59 -7.48 -10.82
CA LEU A 121 -15.93 -8.06 -9.64
C LEU A 121 -14.99 -9.20 -10.06
N ASP A 122 -13.84 -9.29 -9.41
CA ASP A 122 -12.93 -10.43 -9.54
C ASP A 122 -13.20 -11.45 -8.43
N LEU A 123 -13.99 -12.47 -8.73
CA LEU A 123 -14.32 -13.53 -7.79
C LEU A 123 -13.31 -14.70 -7.81
N THR A 124 -12.22 -14.59 -8.58
CA THR A 124 -11.26 -15.70 -8.78
C THR A 124 -10.73 -16.22 -7.45
N PHE A 125 -10.38 -15.33 -6.54
CA PHE A 125 -9.88 -15.69 -5.22
C PHE A 125 -10.99 -16.25 -4.32
N LEU A 126 -12.11 -15.52 -4.18
CA LEU A 126 -13.19 -15.89 -3.27
C LEU A 126 -13.88 -17.21 -3.64
N ASN A 127 -13.94 -17.54 -4.93
CA ASN A 127 -14.54 -18.80 -5.41
C ASN A 127 -13.67 -20.03 -5.10
N CYS A 128 -12.44 -19.86 -4.63
CA CYS A 128 -11.64 -20.95 -4.06
C CYS A 128 -12.08 -21.32 -2.63
N CYS A 129 -12.86 -20.45 -1.97
CA CYS A 129 -13.32 -20.63 -0.60
C CYS A 129 -14.75 -21.18 -0.56
N GLN A 130 -15.03 -22.03 0.43
CA GLN A 130 -16.37 -22.60 0.64
C GLN A 130 -17.17 -21.81 1.69
N ARG A 131 -16.49 -21.22 2.66
CA ARG A 131 -17.11 -20.49 3.77
C ARG A 131 -16.36 -19.17 3.96
N ILE A 132 -17.10 -18.10 4.27
CA ILE A 132 -16.51 -16.80 4.59
C ILE A 132 -16.99 -16.37 5.97
N VAL A 133 -16.08 -15.84 6.76
CA VAL A 133 -16.37 -15.13 8.01
C VAL A 133 -16.03 -13.65 7.81
N LEU A 134 -17.02 -12.78 8.01
CA LEU A 134 -16.84 -11.34 8.08
C LEU A 134 -16.81 -10.90 9.55
N VAL A 135 -15.66 -10.42 10.00
CA VAL A 135 -15.46 -9.94 11.36
C VAL A 135 -15.80 -8.46 11.46
N SER A 136 -16.66 -8.12 12.41
CA SER A 136 -17.17 -6.77 12.65
C SER A 136 -18.00 -6.22 11.47
N LEU A 137 -18.86 -5.26 11.77
CA LEU A 137 -19.51 -4.46 10.74
C LEU A 137 -18.67 -3.19 10.48
N ASN A 138 -18.14 -3.07 9.27
CA ASN A 138 -17.43 -1.90 8.78
C ASN A 138 -17.80 -1.65 7.31
N GLU A 139 -17.24 -0.57 6.74
CA GLU A 139 -17.44 -0.19 5.35
C GLU A 139 -17.21 -1.35 4.38
N TYR A 140 -16.11 -2.06 4.55
CA TYR A 140 -15.68 -3.10 3.63
C TYR A 140 -16.51 -4.38 3.81
N SER A 141 -16.84 -4.74 5.03
CA SER A 141 -17.71 -5.89 5.29
C SER A 141 -19.13 -5.66 4.79
N ALA A 142 -19.67 -4.44 4.94
CA ALA A 142 -20.94 -4.04 4.35
C ALA A 142 -20.92 -4.06 2.81
N GLU A 143 -19.85 -3.57 2.18
CA GLU A 143 -19.68 -3.62 0.73
C GLU A 143 -19.56 -5.05 0.21
N LEU A 144 -18.75 -5.90 0.84
CA LEU A 144 -18.66 -7.32 0.50
C LEU A 144 -20.03 -8.00 0.62
N TYR A 145 -20.73 -7.79 1.74
CA TYR A 145 -22.06 -8.34 1.98
C TYR A 145 -23.04 -7.96 0.86
N GLN A 146 -23.15 -6.68 0.53
CA GLN A 146 -24.15 -6.17 -0.42
C GLN A 146 -23.79 -6.40 -1.89
N LYS A 147 -22.51 -6.27 -2.25
CA LYS A 147 -22.07 -6.25 -3.66
C LYS A 147 -21.46 -7.56 -4.11
N VAL A 148 -20.81 -8.32 -3.22
CA VAL A 148 -20.00 -9.47 -3.59
C VAL A 148 -20.71 -10.78 -3.31
N ILE A 149 -21.27 -10.95 -2.10
CA ILE A 149 -21.92 -12.20 -1.70
C ILE A 149 -23.06 -12.64 -2.64
N PRO A 150 -23.88 -11.75 -3.24
CA PRO A 150 -24.90 -12.18 -4.22
C PRO A 150 -24.36 -12.91 -5.45
N PHE A 151 -23.07 -12.76 -5.77
CA PHE A 151 -22.41 -13.40 -6.92
C PHE A 151 -21.42 -14.49 -6.51
N TRP A 152 -21.12 -14.63 -5.23
CA TRP A 152 -20.21 -15.64 -4.71
C TRP A 152 -20.85 -17.04 -4.73
N SER A 153 -20.10 -18.05 -5.17
CA SER A 153 -20.57 -19.44 -5.29
C SER A 153 -20.32 -20.29 -4.03
N GLY A 154 -20.15 -19.65 -2.88
CA GLY A 154 -19.86 -20.30 -1.60
C GLY A 154 -21.03 -21.05 -0.99
N LYS A 155 -20.73 -21.76 0.10
CA LYS A 155 -21.70 -22.57 0.85
C LYS A 155 -22.35 -21.83 2.00
N HIS A 156 -21.61 -20.99 2.72
CA HIS A 156 -22.11 -20.36 3.95
C HIS A 156 -21.35 -19.08 4.29
N LEU A 157 -22.08 -18.07 4.76
CA LEU A 157 -21.54 -16.82 5.28
C LEU A 157 -21.77 -16.70 6.79
N TYR A 158 -20.72 -16.35 7.52
CA TYR A 158 -20.79 -16.07 8.95
C TYR A 158 -20.46 -14.60 9.20
N LEU A 159 -21.30 -13.94 9.99
CA LEU A 159 -21.13 -12.54 10.39
C LEU A 159 -20.83 -12.52 11.89
N ILE A 160 -19.71 -11.90 12.28
CA ILE A 160 -19.31 -11.81 13.69
C ILE A 160 -19.43 -10.35 14.14
N GLY A 161 -20.14 -10.12 15.23
CA GLY A 161 -20.31 -8.81 15.86
C GLY A 161 -21.77 -8.42 16.03
N THR A 162 -22.11 -7.86 17.19
CA THR A 162 -23.49 -7.47 17.53
C THR A 162 -24.05 -6.40 16.61
N GLU A 163 -23.19 -5.54 16.06
CA GLU A 163 -23.54 -4.42 15.18
C GLU A 163 -24.22 -4.89 13.88
N TRP A 164 -23.95 -6.13 13.44
CA TRP A 164 -24.65 -6.69 12.29
C TRP A 164 -26.16 -6.74 12.49
N ARG A 165 -26.63 -6.99 13.71
CA ARG A 165 -28.08 -7.04 14.02
C ARG A 165 -28.76 -5.69 13.82
N ASP A 166 -28.03 -4.60 14.04
CA ASP A 166 -28.56 -3.26 13.88
C ASP A 166 -28.72 -2.88 12.41
N TYR A 167 -27.94 -3.48 11.51
CA TYR A 167 -27.92 -3.11 10.09
C TYR A 167 -28.48 -4.17 9.14
N ILE A 168 -28.65 -5.42 9.57
CA ILE A 168 -29.08 -6.52 8.69
C ILE A 168 -30.44 -6.27 8.03
N ASN A 169 -31.29 -5.45 8.65
CA ASN A 169 -32.61 -5.10 8.12
C ASN A 169 -32.55 -4.06 6.98
N VAL A 170 -31.47 -3.29 6.88
CA VAL A 170 -31.28 -2.25 5.84
C VAL A 170 -30.23 -2.65 4.80
N LEU A 171 -29.31 -3.56 5.16
CA LEU A 171 -28.36 -4.14 4.22
C LEU A 171 -29.03 -5.27 3.44
N SER A 172 -28.77 -5.31 2.13
CA SER A 172 -29.38 -6.32 1.26
C SER A 172 -28.40 -7.42 0.90
N ALA A 173 -28.44 -8.58 1.57
CA ALA A 173 -27.86 -9.83 1.04
C ALA A 173 -28.53 -11.08 1.61
N PRO A 174 -28.29 -12.29 1.08
CA PRO A 174 -28.13 -12.70 -0.31
C PRO A 174 -29.30 -13.62 -0.75
N LYS A 175 -29.43 -13.92 -2.05
CA LYS A 175 -30.56 -14.72 -2.58
C LYS A 175 -30.44 -16.23 -2.37
N ASN A 176 -29.23 -16.81 -2.23
CA ASN A 176 -29.01 -18.28 -2.13
C ASN A 176 -27.86 -18.72 -1.20
N VAL A 177 -27.21 -17.82 -0.45
CA VAL A 177 -26.15 -18.20 0.51
C VAL A 177 -26.70 -18.10 1.93
N PRO A 178 -26.74 -19.20 2.71
CA PRO A 178 -27.12 -19.15 4.11
C PRO A 178 -26.22 -18.21 4.92
N VAL A 179 -26.82 -17.42 5.82
CA VAL A 179 -26.13 -16.47 6.69
C VAL A 179 -26.38 -16.83 8.15
N THR A 180 -25.30 -16.92 8.93
CA THR A 180 -25.36 -17.06 10.39
C THR A 180 -24.70 -15.86 11.04
N ILE A 181 -25.32 -15.29 12.08
CA ILE A 181 -24.76 -14.18 12.87
C ILE A 181 -24.38 -14.72 14.25
N TYR A 182 -23.13 -14.47 14.65
CA TYR A 182 -22.64 -14.67 16.01
C TYR A 182 -22.28 -13.31 16.62
N ASP A 183 -22.51 -13.17 17.92
CA ASP A 183 -22.21 -11.94 18.63
C ASP A 183 -20.72 -11.86 18.96
N GLN A 184 -20.07 -13.01 19.18
CA GLN A 184 -18.67 -13.13 19.57
C GLN A 184 -17.90 -14.16 18.73
N LEU A 185 -16.60 -13.94 18.59
CA LEU A 185 -15.73 -14.78 17.77
C LEU A 185 -15.57 -16.21 18.31
N ASP A 186 -15.59 -16.38 19.63
CA ASP A 186 -15.42 -17.67 20.30
C ASP A 186 -16.57 -18.65 19.99
N GLU A 187 -17.71 -18.15 19.52
CA GLU A 187 -18.82 -18.96 19.02
C GLU A 187 -18.44 -19.78 17.79
N ILE A 188 -17.47 -19.35 16.97
CA ILE A 188 -16.94 -20.17 15.87
C ILE A 188 -16.32 -21.45 16.45
N GLY A 189 -15.43 -21.33 17.44
CA GLY A 189 -14.76 -22.48 18.04
C GLY A 189 -15.70 -23.44 18.77
N LYS A 190 -16.86 -22.94 19.23
CA LYS A 190 -17.90 -23.75 19.90
C LYS A 190 -18.79 -24.52 18.91
N ASN A 191 -19.01 -23.97 17.71
CA ASN A 191 -20.01 -24.49 16.78
C ASN A 191 -19.40 -25.18 15.54
N PHE A 192 -18.18 -24.84 15.14
CA PHE A 192 -17.54 -25.41 13.95
C PHE A 192 -16.99 -26.81 14.22
N GLN A 193 -17.14 -27.69 13.23
CA GLN A 193 -16.44 -28.97 13.19
C GLN A 193 -15.16 -28.86 12.35
N ALA A 194 -14.29 -29.88 12.39
CA ALA A 194 -13.01 -29.86 11.68
C ALA A 194 -13.16 -29.61 10.16
N GLU A 195 -14.19 -30.17 9.56
CA GLU A 195 -14.56 -29.98 8.15
C GLU A 195 -15.03 -28.56 7.81
N ASP A 196 -15.46 -27.77 8.78
CA ASP A 196 -15.90 -26.39 8.56
C ASP A 196 -14.71 -25.44 8.35
N TYR A 197 -13.55 -25.76 8.91
CA TYR A 197 -12.31 -25.02 8.69
C TYR A 197 -11.70 -25.26 7.31
N THR A 198 -12.09 -26.34 6.62
CA THR A 198 -11.59 -26.63 5.28
C THR A 198 -12.20 -25.65 4.26
N GLY A 199 -11.34 -24.86 3.60
CA GLY A 199 -11.77 -23.83 2.65
C GLY A 199 -12.49 -22.64 3.31
N LEU A 200 -12.27 -22.44 4.62
CA LEU A 200 -12.72 -21.27 5.35
C LEU A 200 -11.82 -20.08 5.05
N LEU A 201 -12.43 -18.94 4.73
CA LEU A 201 -11.78 -17.65 4.67
C LEU A 201 -12.27 -16.78 5.82
N TYR A 202 -11.36 -16.41 6.70
CA TYR A 202 -11.61 -15.50 7.80
C TYR A 202 -11.11 -14.09 7.44
N ILE A 203 -12.03 -13.15 7.28
CA ILE A 203 -11.70 -11.77 6.90
C ILE A 203 -11.69 -10.91 8.18
N ALA A 204 -10.48 -10.62 8.66
CA ALA A 204 -10.22 -9.94 9.91
C ALA A 204 -10.27 -8.43 9.78
N ASP A 205 -10.81 -7.78 10.81
CA ASP A 205 -10.78 -6.32 10.99
C ASP A 205 -9.41 -5.87 11.51
N LYS A 206 -8.41 -5.97 10.63
CA LYS A 206 -7.03 -5.52 10.88
C LYS A 206 -6.38 -4.98 9.62
N LEU A 207 -5.34 -4.17 9.78
CA LEU A 207 -4.49 -3.79 8.65
C LEU A 207 -3.59 -4.97 8.24
N PRO A 208 -3.31 -5.14 6.93
CA PRO A 208 -2.30 -6.08 6.49
C PRO A 208 -0.92 -5.61 6.95
N GLU A 209 -0.07 -6.57 7.32
CA GLU A 209 1.31 -6.32 7.76
C GLU A 209 2.30 -6.94 6.78
N ASN A 210 3.54 -6.43 6.79
CA ASN A 210 4.63 -7.05 6.04
C ASN A 210 5.13 -8.30 6.79
N GLU A 211 4.37 -9.39 6.67
CA GLU A 211 4.56 -10.65 7.37
C GLU A 211 4.78 -11.83 6.39
N GLY A 212 5.08 -13.01 6.92
CA GLY A 212 5.15 -14.24 6.13
C GLY A 212 3.78 -14.77 5.69
N LEU A 213 3.74 -15.98 5.14
CA LEU A 213 2.49 -16.57 4.63
C LEU A 213 1.68 -17.34 5.68
N SER A 214 2.19 -17.51 6.91
CA SER A 214 1.55 -18.32 7.95
C SER A 214 0.08 -17.95 8.20
N ARG A 215 -0.24 -16.65 8.28
CA ARG A 215 -1.63 -16.20 8.45
C ARG A 215 -2.52 -16.64 7.28
N TYR A 216 -2.03 -16.49 6.06
CA TYR A 216 -2.73 -16.90 4.85
C TYR A 216 -2.92 -18.42 4.77
N GLU A 217 -1.93 -19.21 5.20
CA GLU A 217 -2.02 -20.68 5.28
C GLU A 217 -3.11 -21.16 6.25
N HIS A 218 -3.47 -20.35 7.25
CA HIS A 218 -4.60 -20.58 8.16
C HIS A 218 -5.93 -19.99 7.65
N GLY A 219 -5.98 -19.51 6.40
CA GLY A 219 -7.19 -18.96 5.79
C GLY A 219 -7.58 -17.57 6.30
N ILE A 220 -6.65 -16.79 6.87
CA ILE A 220 -6.93 -15.48 7.44
C ILE A 220 -6.46 -14.37 6.51
N MET A 221 -7.34 -13.45 6.14
CA MET A 221 -7.06 -12.27 5.31
C MET A 221 -7.59 -10.98 5.94
N SER A 222 -7.03 -9.82 5.59
CA SER A 222 -7.61 -8.52 5.99
C SER A 222 -8.64 -8.04 4.97
N TYR A 223 -9.50 -7.11 5.39
CA TYR A 223 -10.42 -6.47 4.45
C TYR A 223 -9.69 -5.75 3.31
N ASP A 224 -8.61 -5.01 3.58
CA ASP A 224 -7.81 -4.34 2.53
C ASP A 224 -7.37 -5.32 1.42
N GLU A 225 -6.88 -6.51 1.80
CA GLU A 225 -6.43 -7.53 0.87
C GLU A 225 -7.61 -8.04 0.01
N ILE A 226 -8.74 -8.37 0.64
CA ILE A 226 -9.92 -8.90 -0.06
C ILE A 226 -10.59 -7.85 -0.95
N MET A 227 -10.71 -6.62 -0.45
CA MET A 227 -11.28 -5.52 -1.22
C MET A 227 -10.42 -5.20 -2.44
N THR A 228 -9.09 -5.16 -2.28
CA THR A 228 -8.16 -4.94 -3.41
C THR A 228 -8.30 -6.03 -4.45
N LEU A 229 -8.29 -7.31 -4.05
CA LEU A 229 -8.43 -8.43 -4.98
C LEU A 229 -9.79 -8.43 -5.68
N THR A 230 -10.87 -8.22 -4.94
CA THR A 230 -12.24 -8.34 -5.45
C THR A 230 -12.65 -7.18 -6.36
N PHE A 231 -12.27 -5.96 -5.99
CA PHE A 231 -12.62 -4.74 -6.73
C PHE A 231 -11.48 -4.24 -7.61
N PHE A 232 -10.45 -5.07 -7.85
CA PHE A 232 -9.21 -4.72 -8.54
C PHE A 232 -9.42 -3.93 -9.82
N HIS A 233 -10.43 -4.32 -10.61
CA HIS A 233 -10.74 -3.73 -11.91
C HIS A 233 -12.15 -3.14 -12.02
N SER A 234 -12.73 -2.74 -10.88
CA SER A 234 -14.14 -2.28 -10.79
C SER A 234 -14.38 -0.87 -11.34
N HIS A 235 -13.38 0.01 -11.24
CA HIS A 235 -13.49 1.42 -11.63
C HIS A 235 -13.05 1.63 -13.09
N VAL A 236 -14.03 1.73 -14.00
CA VAL A 236 -13.81 2.02 -15.42
C VAL A 236 -14.05 3.49 -15.70
N THR A 237 -13.27 4.05 -16.62
CA THR A 237 -13.44 5.38 -17.20
C THR A 237 -13.29 5.33 -18.71
N HIS A 238 -13.86 6.33 -19.39
CA HIS A 238 -13.87 6.46 -20.85
C HIS A 238 -13.32 7.83 -21.27
N PRO A 239 -12.02 8.09 -21.08
CA PRO A 239 -11.48 9.44 -21.25
C PRO A 239 -11.36 9.87 -22.73
N GLY A 240 -11.41 8.94 -23.69
CA GLY A 240 -11.43 9.27 -25.11
C GLY A 240 -12.05 8.16 -25.99
N ALA A 241 -11.59 8.06 -27.24
CA ALA A 241 -12.13 7.14 -28.25
C ALA A 241 -11.07 6.27 -28.93
N LYS A 242 -9.79 6.41 -28.57
CA LYS A 242 -8.69 5.64 -29.17
C LYS A 242 -8.64 4.20 -28.61
N ASN A 243 -7.92 3.32 -29.30
CA ASN A 243 -7.65 1.94 -28.89
C ASN A 243 -8.92 1.16 -28.44
N PRO A 244 -10.00 1.13 -29.24
CA PRO A 244 -11.25 0.47 -28.87
C PRO A 244 -11.13 -1.05 -28.68
N ASP A 245 -10.06 -1.64 -29.19
CA ASP A 245 -9.71 -3.06 -29.06
C ASP A 245 -8.79 -3.35 -27.85
N ARG A 246 -8.56 -2.35 -26.99
CA ARG A 246 -7.73 -2.46 -25.80
C ARG A 246 -8.47 -1.98 -24.56
N LYS A 247 -8.20 -2.66 -23.44
CA LYS A 247 -8.67 -2.26 -22.11
C LYS A 247 -7.43 -1.96 -21.27
N PHE A 248 -7.19 -0.69 -21.00
CA PHE A 248 -6.03 -0.32 -20.19
C PHE A 248 -6.32 -0.50 -18.71
N PHE A 249 -5.29 -0.85 -17.94
CA PHE A 249 -5.32 -0.84 -16.48
C PHE A 249 -4.24 0.12 -15.98
N LEU A 250 -4.67 1.31 -15.57
CA LEU A 250 -3.79 2.39 -15.12
C LEU A 250 -3.50 2.24 -13.62
N ILE A 251 -2.23 1.95 -13.32
CA ILE A 251 -1.72 1.78 -11.96
C ILE A 251 -1.29 3.14 -11.42
N ASN A 252 -2.03 3.61 -10.42
CA ASN A 252 -1.72 4.76 -9.59
C ASN A 252 -1.93 4.36 -8.12
N ALA A 253 -0.83 4.17 -7.39
CA ALA A 253 -0.86 3.77 -5.99
C ALA A 253 -0.06 4.76 -5.14
N HIS A 254 -0.44 4.87 -3.87
CA HIS A 254 0.22 5.75 -2.90
C HIS A 254 1.38 5.01 -2.20
N PHE A 255 2.59 5.47 -2.43
CA PHE A 255 3.80 5.03 -1.75
C PHE A 255 4.35 6.19 -0.94
N ASN A 256 4.77 5.92 0.30
CA ASN A 256 5.27 6.96 1.20
C ASN A 256 6.79 6.81 1.35
N ILE A 257 7.20 5.74 2.03
CA ILE A 257 8.60 5.53 2.42
C ILE A 257 9.35 4.61 1.45
N GLU A 258 8.66 3.98 0.50
CA GLU A 258 9.25 2.99 -0.39
C GLU A 258 10.30 3.57 -1.33
N GLY A 259 11.45 2.89 -1.40
CA GLY A 259 12.43 3.09 -2.47
C GLY A 259 11.93 2.57 -3.83
N ILE A 260 12.60 2.97 -4.92
CA ILE A 260 12.10 2.76 -6.29
C ILE A 260 11.88 1.28 -6.63
N PHE A 261 12.72 0.36 -6.12
CA PHE A 261 12.55 -1.08 -6.34
C PHE A 261 11.46 -1.71 -5.44
N GLY A 262 11.14 -1.08 -4.31
CA GLY A 262 9.97 -1.44 -3.51
C GLY A 262 8.67 -1.05 -4.22
N ILE A 263 8.65 0.15 -4.82
CA ILE A 263 7.57 0.60 -5.71
C ILE A 263 7.46 -0.38 -6.89
N TRP A 264 8.58 -0.67 -7.55
CA TRP A 264 8.66 -1.57 -8.70
C TRP A 264 8.02 -2.93 -8.42
N ASP A 265 8.46 -3.67 -7.40
CA ASP A 265 7.94 -5.02 -7.13
C ASP A 265 6.43 -4.99 -6.87
N LYS A 266 5.91 -3.93 -6.22
CA LYS A 266 4.47 -3.76 -5.98
C LYS A 266 3.70 -3.51 -7.28
N VAL A 267 4.11 -2.51 -8.07
CA VAL A 267 3.39 -2.14 -9.30
C VAL A 267 3.52 -3.19 -10.40
N PHE A 268 4.65 -3.88 -10.50
CA PHE A 268 4.82 -4.99 -11.45
C PHE A 268 4.00 -6.21 -11.07
N THR A 269 3.85 -6.50 -9.78
CA THR A 269 2.96 -7.59 -9.35
C THR A 269 1.52 -7.31 -9.75
N ALA A 270 1.05 -6.08 -9.52
CA ALA A 270 -0.28 -5.67 -9.96
C ALA A 270 -0.42 -5.66 -11.49
N ALA A 271 0.60 -5.21 -12.22
CA ALA A 271 0.59 -5.19 -13.69
C ALA A 271 0.53 -6.59 -14.29
N SER A 272 1.33 -7.54 -13.79
CA SER A 272 1.25 -8.95 -14.23
C SER A 272 -0.12 -9.56 -13.91
N TYR A 273 -0.70 -9.22 -12.77
CA TYR A 273 -2.07 -9.63 -12.42
C TYR A 273 -3.11 -9.04 -13.38
N ALA A 274 -3.04 -7.75 -13.67
CA ALA A 274 -3.91 -7.10 -14.65
C ALA A 274 -3.77 -7.73 -16.06
N LEU A 275 -2.55 -8.06 -16.48
CA LEU A 275 -2.30 -8.75 -17.74
C LEU A 275 -2.96 -10.14 -17.77
N ALA A 276 -2.86 -10.92 -16.68
CA ALA A 276 -3.55 -12.21 -16.55
C ALA A 276 -5.08 -12.10 -16.64
N LYS A 277 -5.64 -10.93 -16.30
CA LYS A 277 -7.08 -10.61 -16.39
C LYS A 277 -7.50 -10.02 -17.74
N GLY A 278 -6.57 -9.95 -18.70
CA GLY A 278 -6.85 -9.48 -20.07
C GLY A 278 -6.79 -7.96 -20.23
N PHE A 279 -6.16 -7.24 -19.31
CA PHE A 279 -5.91 -5.82 -19.44
C PHE A 279 -4.50 -5.54 -19.98
N THR A 280 -4.33 -4.35 -20.57
CA THR A 280 -3.01 -3.79 -20.92
C THR A 280 -2.55 -2.87 -19.80
N PRO A 281 -1.52 -3.22 -19.01
CA PRO A 281 -1.10 -2.39 -17.90
C PRO A 281 -0.47 -1.08 -18.36
N ALA A 282 -0.70 -0.02 -17.59
CA ALA A 282 -0.09 1.29 -17.74
C ALA A 282 0.21 1.85 -16.35
N PHE A 283 1.11 2.82 -16.25
CA PHE A 283 1.56 3.38 -14.98
C PHE A 283 1.47 4.90 -14.97
N SER A 284 0.96 5.47 -13.88
CA SER A 284 1.08 6.90 -13.58
C SER A 284 1.02 7.07 -12.06
N ILE A 285 2.19 7.20 -11.43
CA ILE A 285 2.31 7.18 -9.97
C ILE A 285 2.33 8.64 -9.52
N THR A 286 1.15 9.25 -9.50
CA THR A 286 0.95 10.67 -9.12
C THR A 286 0.36 10.83 -7.73
N ALA A 287 -0.12 9.75 -7.11
CA ALA A 287 -0.68 9.77 -5.77
C ALA A 287 0.38 9.79 -4.66
N SER A 288 1.67 9.79 -4.99
CA SER A 288 2.78 9.58 -4.03
C SER A 288 3.56 10.88 -3.74
N ASP A 289 2.85 11.97 -3.43
CA ASP A 289 3.42 13.31 -3.24
C ASP A 289 4.47 13.35 -2.12
N ASP A 290 4.26 12.57 -1.06
CA ASP A 290 5.17 12.52 0.09
C ASP A 290 6.43 11.68 -0.19
N ASN A 291 6.45 10.87 -1.25
CA ASN A 291 7.59 10.00 -1.56
C ASN A 291 8.83 10.78 -2.01
N LEU A 292 10.02 10.29 -1.66
CA LEU A 292 11.30 10.94 -1.96
C LEU A 292 11.59 11.16 -3.45
N TYR A 293 10.92 10.44 -4.35
CA TYR A 293 11.05 10.62 -5.80
C TYR A 293 10.07 11.63 -6.39
N SER A 294 9.09 12.12 -5.62
CA SER A 294 8.21 13.24 -6.00
C SER A 294 8.87 14.57 -5.67
N ASP A 295 8.81 15.53 -6.60
CA ASP A 295 9.37 16.88 -6.48
C ASP A 295 8.31 17.92 -6.10
N HIS A 296 7.03 17.64 -6.37
CA HIS A 296 5.90 18.50 -6.04
C HIS A 296 4.59 17.70 -6.09
N PRO A 297 3.47 18.23 -5.56
CA PRO A 297 2.18 17.56 -5.65
C PRO A 297 1.75 17.24 -7.10
N GLY A 298 1.24 16.03 -7.32
CA GLY A 298 0.77 15.54 -8.63
C GLY A 298 1.87 15.09 -9.60
N ASP A 299 3.11 15.04 -9.16
CA ASP A 299 4.26 14.65 -9.97
C ASP A 299 4.29 13.13 -10.23
N ASP A 300 4.57 12.73 -11.48
CA ASP A 300 4.49 11.34 -11.92
C ASP A 300 5.84 10.63 -11.75
N ILE A 301 5.98 9.89 -10.64
CA ILE A 301 7.20 9.15 -10.31
C ILE A 301 7.57 8.14 -11.41
N TRP A 302 6.61 7.50 -12.08
CA TRP A 302 6.91 6.49 -13.09
C TRP A 302 7.56 7.13 -14.32
N ASN A 303 6.90 8.12 -14.90
CA ASN A 303 7.31 8.75 -16.15
C ASN A 303 8.66 9.50 -16.03
N LYS A 304 9.09 9.85 -14.81
CA LYS A 304 10.44 10.37 -14.54
C LYS A 304 11.56 9.42 -14.95
N PHE A 305 11.33 8.11 -14.87
CA PHE A 305 12.40 7.11 -15.02
C PHE A 305 12.15 6.10 -16.14
N PHE A 306 10.88 5.71 -16.33
CA PHE A 306 10.54 4.52 -17.11
C PHE A 306 9.64 4.85 -18.30
N LEU A 307 9.72 4.01 -19.32
CA LEU A 307 8.79 3.98 -20.44
C LEU A 307 7.56 3.14 -20.07
N GLN A 308 6.42 3.39 -20.70
CA GLN A 308 5.24 2.53 -20.57
C GLN A 308 5.49 1.18 -21.27
N PRO A 309 4.89 0.08 -20.78
CA PRO A 309 5.00 -1.23 -21.41
C PRO A 309 4.20 -1.31 -22.72
N GLU A 310 4.40 -2.41 -23.44
CA GLU A 310 3.62 -2.82 -24.63
C GLU A 310 3.65 -1.83 -25.81
N GLY A 311 4.59 -0.87 -25.80
CA GLY A 311 4.80 0.08 -26.89
C GLY A 311 3.81 1.25 -26.95
N PHE A 312 2.99 1.45 -25.91
CA PHE A 312 2.08 2.60 -25.82
C PHE A 312 2.76 3.80 -25.19
N SER A 313 2.29 5.02 -25.50
CA SER A 313 2.60 6.21 -24.72
C SER A 313 1.54 6.44 -23.64
N PHE A 314 1.88 7.21 -22.61
CA PHE A 314 0.88 7.61 -21.61
C PHE A 314 -0.29 8.41 -22.23
N LYS A 315 0.00 9.22 -23.26
CA LYS A 315 -1.03 9.94 -24.02
C LYS A 315 -2.02 8.98 -24.69
N ASP A 316 -1.54 7.85 -25.23
CA ASP A 316 -2.43 6.85 -25.83
C ASP A 316 -3.42 6.30 -24.79
N VAL A 317 -2.96 6.06 -23.56
CA VAL A 317 -3.80 5.62 -22.44
C VAL A 317 -4.84 6.68 -22.09
N GLN A 318 -4.43 7.95 -21.96
CA GLN A 318 -5.34 9.06 -21.59
C GLN A 318 -6.41 9.36 -22.64
N GLU A 319 -6.19 9.01 -23.90
CA GLU A 319 -7.15 9.22 -24.99
C GLU A 319 -7.93 7.94 -25.35
N SER A 320 -7.72 6.85 -24.60
CA SER A 320 -8.33 5.55 -24.88
C SER A 320 -9.80 5.47 -24.48
N SER A 321 -10.54 4.60 -25.16
CA SER A 321 -11.98 4.42 -24.92
C SER A 321 -12.29 3.56 -23.70
N TYR A 322 -11.32 2.89 -23.08
CA TYR A 322 -11.56 2.04 -21.92
C TYR A 322 -10.32 2.00 -21.02
N VAL A 323 -10.41 2.66 -19.87
CA VAL A 323 -9.33 2.72 -18.89
C VAL A 323 -9.87 2.35 -17.52
N VAL A 324 -9.35 1.27 -16.95
CA VAL A 324 -9.56 0.89 -15.56
C VAL A 324 -8.57 1.64 -14.69
N LEU A 325 -9.03 2.26 -13.62
CA LEU A 325 -8.18 2.87 -12.62
C LEU A 325 -7.94 1.87 -11.48
N SER A 326 -6.68 1.59 -11.17
CA SER A 326 -6.36 0.76 -10.02
C SER A 326 -6.90 1.40 -8.74
N PRO A 327 -7.41 0.61 -7.78
CA PRO A 327 -7.61 1.15 -6.44
C PRO A 327 -6.27 1.60 -5.85
N ASN A 328 -6.31 2.53 -4.90
CA ASN A 328 -5.16 2.71 -4.04
C ASN A 328 -4.91 1.38 -3.31
N MET A 329 -3.67 0.89 -3.35
CA MET A 329 -3.34 -0.44 -2.83
C MET A 329 -1.91 -0.49 -2.33
N ASN A 330 -1.71 -1.17 -1.21
CA ASN A 330 -0.39 -1.55 -0.74
C ASN A 330 -0.18 -3.06 -0.94
N VAL A 331 0.49 -3.44 -2.03
CA VAL A 331 0.75 -4.85 -2.38
C VAL A 331 1.82 -5.46 -1.46
N LEU A 332 1.40 -5.90 -0.27
CA LEU A 332 2.23 -6.58 0.73
C LEU A 332 2.35 -8.09 0.45
N THR A 333 3.14 -8.82 1.25
CA THR A 333 3.57 -10.21 1.00
C THR A 333 2.45 -11.17 0.58
N ILE A 334 1.36 -11.24 1.35
CA ILE A 334 0.25 -12.17 1.08
C ILE A 334 -0.46 -11.82 -0.23
N MET A 335 -0.83 -10.56 -0.42
CA MET A 335 -1.45 -10.11 -1.68
C MET A 335 -0.52 -10.33 -2.87
N ARG A 336 0.78 -10.06 -2.69
CA ARG A 336 1.81 -10.28 -3.70
C ARG A 336 1.93 -11.75 -4.06
N HIS A 337 1.88 -12.65 -3.08
CA HIS A 337 1.88 -14.09 -3.29
C HIS A 337 0.68 -14.54 -4.12
N ILE A 338 -0.54 -14.15 -3.72
CA ILE A 338 -1.78 -14.50 -4.45
C ILE A 338 -1.73 -13.97 -5.89
N MET A 339 -1.41 -12.69 -6.07
CA MET A 339 -1.32 -12.09 -7.41
C MET A 339 -0.26 -12.77 -8.28
N LYS A 340 0.91 -13.13 -7.72
CA LYS A 340 1.97 -13.86 -8.45
C LYS A 340 1.51 -15.27 -8.84
N GLU A 341 0.83 -15.98 -7.96
CA GLU A 341 0.27 -17.31 -8.26
C GLU A 341 -0.73 -17.27 -9.43
N HIS A 342 -1.60 -16.25 -9.46
CA HIS A 342 -2.60 -16.07 -10.51
C HIS A 342 -2.08 -15.38 -11.78
N SER A 343 -0.83 -14.93 -11.79
CA SER A 343 -0.18 -14.29 -12.96
C SER A 343 1.08 -15.02 -13.42
N LYS A 344 1.26 -16.28 -13.01
CA LYS A 344 2.38 -17.12 -13.43
C LYS A 344 2.56 -17.11 -14.95
N GLY A 345 3.78 -16.80 -15.39
CA GLY A 345 4.14 -16.76 -16.80
C GLY A 345 3.79 -15.47 -17.52
N MET A 346 3.05 -14.54 -16.90
CA MET A 346 2.81 -13.21 -17.47
C MET A 346 4.11 -12.40 -17.47
N LYS A 347 4.41 -11.79 -18.63
CA LYS A 347 5.58 -10.94 -18.81
C LYS A 347 5.17 -9.72 -19.62
N LEU A 348 5.53 -8.56 -19.08
CA LEU A 348 5.42 -7.30 -19.78
C LEU A 348 6.59 -7.13 -20.76
N SER A 349 6.33 -6.47 -21.87
CA SER A 349 7.30 -6.20 -22.93
C SER A 349 7.63 -4.70 -22.99
N TRP A 350 8.93 -4.40 -23.19
CA TRP A 350 9.41 -3.06 -23.52
C TRP A 350 10.30 -3.14 -24.76
N PRO A 351 9.75 -2.88 -25.96
CA PRO A 351 10.50 -2.99 -27.21
C PRO A 351 11.78 -2.16 -27.24
N ASP A 352 11.74 -0.96 -26.66
CA ASP A 352 12.85 0.01 -26.65
C ASP A 352 13.68 0.00 -25.34
N GLY A 353 13.47 -1.02 -24.50
CA GLY A 353 13.97 -1.06 -23.13
C GLY A 353 13.10 -0.27 -22.17
N ILE A 354 13.33 -0.46 -20.86
CA ILE A 354 12.46 0.07 -19.82
C ILE A 354 12.78 1.51 -19.41
N PHE A 355 14.05 1.92 -19.49
CA PHE A 355 14.47 3.25 -19.07
C PHE A 355 14.18 4.30 -20.14
N ASN A 356 13.68 5.44 -19.71
CA ASN A 356 13.53 6.59 -20.59
C ASN A 356 14.90 7.16 -21.02
N THR A 357 14.90 8.10 -21.97
CA THR A 357 16.12 8.66 -22.54
C THR A 357 17.00 9.38 -21.51
N ARG A 358 16.41 10.08 -20.53
CA ARG A 358 17.17 10.79 -19.48
C ARG A 358 17.95 9.80 -18.61
N VAL A 359 17.31 8.71 -18.18
CA VAL A 359 17.96 7.67 -17.36
C VAL A 359 19.03 6.93 -18.16
N ARG A 360 18.76 6.56 -19.43
CA ARG A 360 19.76 5.93 -20.30
C ARG A 360 21.02 6.79 -20.47
N GLN A 361 20.85 8.09 -20.76
CA GLN A 361 21.99 9.01 -20.86
C GLN A 361 22.77 9.12 -19.55
N TYR A 362 22.07 9.19 -18.41
CA TYR A 362 22.67 9.24 -17.09
C TYR A 362 23.53 7.99 -16.79
N ILE A 363 23.02 6.81 -17.15
CA ILE A 363 23.70 5.52 -17.02
C ILE A 363 24.91 5.42 -17.97
N ASP A 364 24.74 5.78 -19.24
CA ASP A 364 25.79 5.64 -20.26
C ASP A 364 27.02 6.51 -19.95
N ASP A 365 26.81 7.72 -19.42
CA ASP A 365 27.91 8.58 -18.93
C ASP A 365 28.68 7.91 -17.80
N ARG A 366 27.95 7.39 -16.81
CA ARG A 366 28.52 6.82 -15.58
C ARG A 366 29.17 5.47 -15.81
N LYS A 367 28.62 4.64 -16.68
CA LYS A 367 29.24 3.36 -17.07
C LYS A 367 30.67 3.57 -17.56
N LYS A 368 30.89 4.55 -18.43
CA LYS A 368 32.23 4.87 -18.97
C LYS A 368 33.22 5.32 -17.90
N ARG A 369 32.74 6.00 -16.85
CA ARG A 369 33.55 6.58 -15.77
C ARG A 369 33.80 5.60 -14.61
N PHE A 370 32.81 4.75 -14.31
CA PHE A 370 32.75 3.99 -13.06
C PHE A 370 32.65 2.47 -13.25
N LEU A 371 32.57 1.97 -14.49
CA LEU A 371 32.60 0.53 -14.77
C LEU A 371 33.39 0.23 -16.07
N PRO A 372 34.72 0.46 -16.08
CA PRO A 372 35.52 0.38 -17.30
C PRO A 372 35.73 -1.05 -17.83
N SER A 373 35.63 -2.08 -16.97
CA SER A 373 35.84 -3.48 -17.35
C SER A 373 34.86 -4.41 -16.64
N PRO A 374 33.58 -4.41 -17.05
CA PRO A 374 32.52 -5.20 -16.38
C PRO A 374 32.88 -6.69 -16.24
N ASP A 375 33.44 -7.30 -17.28
CA ASP A 375 33.84 -8.72 -17.33
C ASP A 375 35.04 -9.07 -16.42
N LYS A 376 35.64 -8.09 -15.75
CA LYS A 376 36.70 -8.30 -14.75
C LYS A 376 36.36 -7.67 -13.41
N THR A 377 35.10 -7.32 -13.20
CA THR A 377 34.67 -6.59 -12.01
C THR A 377 33.80 -7.47 -11.12
N LEU A 378 34.15 -7.52 -9.84
CA LEU A 378 33.29 -8.02 -8.78
C LEU A 378 32.32 -6.92 -8.35
N GLY A 379 31.02 -7.15 -8.53
CA GLY A 379 29.97 -6.32 -7.97
C GLY A 379 29.80 -6.59 -6.48
N VAL A 380 29.72 -5.54 -5.67
CA VAL A 380 29.53 -5.62 -4.22
C VAL A 380 28.37 -4.71 -3.84
N LEU A 381 27.29 -5.30 -3.32
CA LEU A 381 26.13 -4.59 -2.80
C LEU A 381 26.14 -4.62 -1.28
N ILE A 382 26.18 -3.45 -0.66
CA ILE A 382 26.07 -3.33 0.80
C ILE A 382 24.96 -2.34 1.12
N ARG A 383 23.89 -2.80 1.78
CA ARG A 383 22.82 -1.94 2.29
C ARG A 383 23.20 -1.42 3.66
N GLY A 384 23.13 -0.10 3.84
CA GLY A 384 23.54 0.60 5.05
C GLY A 384 22.42 1.46 5.63
N THR A 385 22.80 2.56 6.29
CA THR A 385 21.89 3.57 6.84
C THR A 385 20.79 2.98 7.74
N ASP A 386 19.52 3.08 7.33
CA ASP A 386 18.37 2.58 8.08
C ASP A 386 18.38 1.06 8.22
N TYR A 387 18.99 0.30 7.30
CA TYR A 387 19.14 -1.15 7.45
C TYR A 387 20.10 -1.56 8.59
N ILE A 388 21.02 -0.68 8.99
CA ILE A 388 21.96 -0.92 10.10
C ILE A 388 21.45 -0.28 11.39
N HIS A 389 21.00 0.96 11.32
CA HIS A 389 20.68 1.78 12.49
C HIS A 389 19.22 1.72 12.92
N ASN A 390 18.33 1.20 12.07
CA ASN A 390 16.91 1.11 12.37
C ASN A 390 16.23 -0.02 11.58
N PRO A 391 16.63 -1.29 11.79
CA PRO A 391 16.11 -2.40 11.00
C PRO A 391 14.59 -2.48 11.18
N LEU A 392 13.86 -2.15 10.12
CA LEU A 392 12.41 -2.23 10.10
C LEU A 392 11.99 -3.67 10.42
N PRO A 393 10.91 -3.88 11.20
CA PRO A 393 10.42 -5.21 11.52
C PRO A 393 10.30 -6.08 10.27
N ASN A 394 10.70 -7.35 10.39
CA ASN A 394 10.65 -8.36 9.33
C ASN A 394 11.52 -8.08 8.08
N HIS A 395 12.46 -7.13 8.13
CA HIS A 395 13.43 -6.93 7.06
C HIS A 395 14.66 -7.85 7.23
N PRO A 396 15.24 -8.37 6.14
CA PRO A 396 16.44 -9.19 6.20
C PRO A 396 17.62 -8.44 6.83
N ARG A 397 18.30 -9.08 7.79
CA ARG A 397 19.56 -8.57 8.36
C ARG A 397 20.64 -8.51 7.29
N GLN A 398 21.42 -7.43 7.31
CA GLN A 398 22.52 -7.19 6.39
C GLN A 398 23.86 -7.49 7.07
N ALA A 399 24.80 -8.05 6.32
CA ALA A 399 26.19 -8.22 6.72
C ALA A 399 26.90 -6.87 6.86
N SER A 400 27.84 -6.79 7.80
CA SER A 400 28.68 -5.60 7.96
C SER A 400 29.70 -5.47 6.82
N ALA A 401 30.24 -4.26 6.64
CA ALA A 401 31.32 -4.02 5.68
C ALA A 401 32.55 -4.90 5.96
N GLU A 402 32.85 -5.17 7.24
CA GLU A 402 33.96 -6.03 7.66
C GLU A 402 33.75 -7.48 7.19
N GLN A 403 32.55 -8.03 7.39
CA GLN A 403 32.21 -9.38 6.91
C GLN A 403 32.32 -9.50 5.38
N ILE A 404 31.92 -8.44 4.67
CA ILE A 404 32.06 -8.38 3.20
C ILE A 404 33.54 -8.32 2.81
N ILE A 405 34.36 -7.51 3.49
CA ILE A 405 35.80 -7.42 3.25
C ILE A 405 36.49 -8.79 3.47
N GLU A 406 36.14 -9.47 4.56
CA GLU A 406 36.62 -10.83 4.84
C GLU A 406 36.22 -11.80 3.74
N LYS A 407 34.97 -11.74 3.28
CA LYS A 407 34.49 -12.60 2.19
C LYS A 407 35.23 -12.34 0.89
N ILE A 408 35.48 -11.08 0.54
CA ILE A 408 36.28 -10.71 -0.64
C ILE A 408 37.69 -11.30 -0.54
N ALA A 409 38.33 -11.21 0.62
CA ALA A 409 39.67 -11.77 0.83
C ALA A 409 39.68 -13.30 0.70
N GLU A 410 38.63 -13.98 1.17
CA GLU A 410 38.45 -15.43 1.01
C GLU A 410 38.34 -15.82 -0.47
N ILE A 411 37.50 -15.11 -1.25
CA ILE A 411 37.23 -15.47 -2.65
C ILE A 411 38.30 -15.01 -3.64
N GLN A 412 39.20 -14.11 -3.25
CA GLN A 412 40.20 -13.51 -4.14
C GLN A 412 41.13 -14.55 -4.81
N THR A 413 41.27 -15.74 -4.22
CA THR A 413 42.07 -16.83 -4.78
C THR A 413 41.29 -17.74 -5.73
N SER A 414 39.96 -17.66 -5.74
CA SER A 414 39.08 -18.59 -6.46
C SER A 414 38.18 -17.93 -7.50
N TRP A 415 37.88 -16.63 -7.35
CA TRP A 415 37.10 -15.84 -8.31
C TRP A 415 38.04 -14.90 -9.04
N ASP A 416 37.97 -14.90 -10.38
CA ASP A 416 38.80 -14.04 -11.22
C ASP A 416 38.18 -12.64 -11.36
N PHE A 417 38.77 -11.65 -10.70
CA PHE A 417 38.42 -10.24 -10.84
C PHE A 417 39.64 -9.33 -10.60
N GLU A 418 39.67 -8.21 -11.33
CA GLU A 418 40.71 -7.18 -11.25
C GLU A 418 40.21 -5.94 -10.49
N TRP A 419 38.90 -5.70 -10.57
CA TRP A 419 38.24 -4.50 -10.05
C TRP A 419 37.07 -4.87 -9.14
N ILE A 420 36.70 -3.95 -8.25
CA ILE A 420 35.53 -4.05 -7.40
C ILE A 420 34.62 -2.87 -7.69
N TYR A 421 33.34 -3.11 -7.95
CA TYR A 421 32.33 -2.08 -8.07
C TYR A 421 31.40 -2.12 -6.85
N LEU A 422 31.34 -1.03 -6.09
CA LEU A 422 30.55 -0.93 -4.87
C LEU A 422 29.24 -0.15 -5.09
N ALA A 423 28.13 -0.80 -4.79
CA ALA A 423 26.81 -0.19 -4.64
C ALA A 423 26.48 -0.06 -3.15
N THR A 424 26.53 1.17 -2.63
CA THR A 424 26.10 1.53 -1.27
C THR A 424 25.66 3.00 -1.22
N GLU A 425 24.55 3.27 -0.54
CA GLU A 425 24.11 4.62 -0.19
C GLU A 425 24.82 5.20 1.05
N ASP A 426 25.58 4.38 1.76
CA ASP A 426 26.13 4.70 3.07
C ASP A 426 27.58 5.22 2.99
N GLU A 427 27.81 6.39 3.58
CA GLU A 427 29.12 7.08 3.54
C GLU A 427 30.20 6.34 4.34
N ASP A 428 29.83 5.77 5.50
CA ASP A 428 30.78 5.08 6.38
C ASP A 428 31.23 3.75 5.75
N ILE A 429 30.30 3.01 5.15
CA ILE A 429 30.61 1.81 4.37
C ILE A 429 31.51 2.14 3.19
N CYS A 430 31.18 3.20 2.44
CA CYS A 430 31.99 3.60 1.28
C CYS A 430 33.42 3.94 1.70
N THR A 431 33.58 4.71 2.77
CA THR A 431 34.89 5.08 3.33
C THR A 431 35.70 3.85 3.74
N LYS A 432 35.08 2.89 4.44
CA LYS A 432 35.74 1.64 4.84
C LYS A 432 36.23 0.83 3.64
N MET A 433 35.38 0.65 2.63
CA MET A 433 35.73 -0.08 1.40
C MET A 433 36.85 0.63 0.63
N GLN A 434 36.77 1.96 0.52
CA GLN A 434 37.79 2.77 -0.16
C GLN A 434 39.15 2.67 0.55
N ASN A 435 39.18 2.71 1.88
CA ASN A 435 40.41 2.53 2.65
C ASN A 435 41.04 1.14 2.44
N ARG A 436 40.21 0.10 2.25
CA ARG A 436 40.67 -1.28 2.10
C ARG A 436 41.16 -1.64 0.69
N PHE A 437 40.48 -1.14 -0.34
CA PHE A 437 40.70 -1.55 -1.73
C PHE A 437 41.32 -0.45 -2.61
N GLY A 438 41.32 0.79 -2.15
CA GLY A 438 42.01 1.90 -2.79
C GLY A 438 41.65 2.05 -4.26
N LYS A 439 42.65 1.94 -5.14
CA LYS A 439 42.48 2.13 -6.59
C LYS A 439 41.71 1.00 -7.29
N GLN A 440 41.54 -0.15 -6.64
CA GLN A 440 40.77 -1.27 -7.22
C GLN A 440 39.26 -1.05 -7.11
N LEU A 441 38.82 -0.11 -6.27
CA LEU A 441 37.42 0.17 -5.99
C LEU A 441 36.87 1.26 -6.92
N PHE A 442 35.76 0.96 -7.56
CA PHE A 442 34.92 1.94 -8.25
C PHE A 442 33.55 2.01 -7.59
N PHE A 443 32.95 3.19 -7.64
CA PHE A 443 31.58 3.45 -7.26
C PHE A 443 31.12 4.72 -7.95
N THR A 444 29.81 4.93 -8.11
CA THR A 444 29.28 6.12 -8.78
C THR A 444 29.46 7.39 -7.96
N ASP A 445 29.33 8.54 -8.64
CA ASP A 445 29.26 9.88 -8.03
C ASP A 445 27.91 10.17 -7.34
N GLN A 446 27.15 9.13 -6.96
CA GLN A 446 25.93 9.29 -6.18
C GLN A 446 26.20 9.94 -4.83
N SER A 447 25.19 10.65 -4.32
CA SER A 447 25.21 11.13 -2.95
C SER A 447 25.23 9.95 -1.98
N ARG A 448 25.96 10.12 -0.89
CA ARG A 448 26.07 9.15 0.19
C ARG A 448 25.71 9.81 1.51
N TYR A 449 25.22 9.00 2.44
CA TYR A 449 24.50 9.48 3.60
C TYR A 449 25.01 8.85 4.88
N THR A 450 24.88 9.62 5.96
CA THR A 450 24.98 9.17 7.34
C THR A 450 23.65 9.44 8.00
N VAL A 451 23.06 8.44 8.65
CA VAL A 451 21.80 8.57 9.40
C VAL A 451 22.06 8.38 10.89
N LYS A 452 21.22 9.01 11.71
CA LYS A 452 21.23 8.78 13.16
C LYS A 452 20.40 7.55 13.51
N PRO A 453 20.67 6.86 14.64
CA PRO A 453 19.77 5.83 15.17
C PRO A 453 18.32 6.32 15.23
N GLY A 454 17.39 5.52 14.69
CA GLY A 454 15.97 5.86 14.62
C GLY A 454 15.54 6.75 13.43
N GLN A 455 16.47 7.24 12.60
CA GLN A 455 16.17 8.05 11.42
C GLN A 455 16.16 7.19 10.15
N LEU A 456 15.13 7.33 9.30
CA LEU A 456 15.08 6.66 8.00
C LEU A 456 15.84 7.48 6.95
N LEU A 457 16.35 6.81 5.91
CA LEU A 457 16.99 7.54 4.80
C LEU A 457 15.99 8.49 4.11
N ALA A 458 14.73 8.06 3.96
CA ALA A 458 13.65 8.87 3.41
C ALA A 458 13.43 10.18 4.20
N ASP A 459 13.75 10.21 5.50
CA ASP A 459 13.59 11.41 6.33
C ASP A 459 14.54 12.54 5.92
N LEU A 460 15.70 12.23 5.32
CA LEU A 460 16.63 13.22 4.79
C LEU A 460 16.10 13.92 3.53
N HIS A 461 15.00 13.43 2.96
CA HIS A 461 14.44 13.88 1.68
C HIS A 461 12.99 14.35 1.76
N ARG A 462 12.50 14.71 2.97
CA ARG A 462 11.16 15.27 3.17
C ARG A 462 10.96 16.63 2.50
N VAL A 463 12.01 17.46 2.43
CA VAL A 463 11.95 18.75 1.71
C VAL A 463 12.02 18.51 0.21
N LYS A 464 10.93 18.89 -0.47
CA LYS A 464 10.72 18.78 -1.91
C LYS A 464 11.39 19.93 -2.66
N GLU A 465 12.07 19.60 -3.75
CA GLU A 465 12.79 20.54 -4.60
C GLU A 465 12.85 19.98 -6.02
N GLU A 466 12.56 20.83 -7.01
CA GLU A 466 12.53 20.45 -8.43
C GLU A 466 13.82 19.72 -8.86
N GLY A 467 13.66 18.55 -9.48
CA GLY A 467 14.76 17.73 -9.99
C GLY A 467 15.48 16.87 -8.96
N LYS A 468 15.24 17.06 -7.65
CA LYS A 468 15.89 16.28 -6.59
C LYS A 468 15.44 14.82 -6.60
N GLY A 469 14.16 14.57 -6.73
CA GLY A 469 13.55 13.25 -6.85
C GLY A 469 14.03 12.50 -8.09
N PHE A 470 14.14 13.18 -9.24
CA PHE A 470 14.79 12.59 -10.42
C PHE A 470 16.24 12.20 -10.13
N ARG A 471 17.03 13.10 -9.51
CA ARG A 471 18.42 12.82 -9.21
C ARG A 471 18.56 11.59 -8.30
N LEU A 472 17.80 11.51 -7.21
CA LEU A 472 17.82 10.39 -6.26
C LEU A 472 17.46 9.07 -6.93
N GLY A 473 16.42 9.05 -7.76
CA GLY A 473 16.03 7.85 -8.51
C GLY A 473 17.07 7.45 -9.54
N ALA A 474 17.59 8.40 -10.32
CA ALA A 474 18.60 8.13 -11.35
C ALA A 474 19.93 7.63 -10.76
N GLU A 475 20.38 8.19 -9.64
CA GLU A 475 21.56 7.73 -8.88
C GLU A 475 21.42 6.26 -8.49
N TYR A 476 20.28 5.90 -7.88
CA TYR A 476 20.05 4.54 -7.40
C TYR A 476 19.85 3.53 -8.54
N LEU A 477 19.04 3.87 -9.55
CA LEU A 477 18.85 3.05 -10.75
C LEU A 477 20.18 2.81 -11.47
N CYS A 478 21.00 3.85 -11.64
CA CYS A 478 22.33 3.71 -12.22
C CYS A 478 23.22 2.80 -11.38
N SER A 479 23.22 2.96 -10.06
CA SER A 479 24.07 2.18 -9.17
C SER A 479 23.82 0.67 -9.31
N ILE A 480 22.55 0.28 -9.35
CA ILE A 480 22.13 -1.12 -9.49
C ILE A 480 22.26 -1.63 -10.92
N HIS A 481 22.03 -0.78 -11.93
CA HIS A 481 22.22 -1.15 -13.33
C HIS A 481 23.69 -1.44 -13.68
N LEU A 482 24.64 -0.71 -13.08
CA LEU A 482 26.06 -1.03 -13.25
C LEU A 482 26.44 -2.30 -12.47
N LEU A 483 25.86 -2.49 -11.28
CA LEU A 483 26.04 -3.72 -10.50
C LEU A 483 25.61 -4.96 -11.29
N SER A 484 24.46 -4.90 -12.00
CA SER A 484 23.91 -5.99 -12.81
C SER A 484 24.80 -6.41 -13.99
N GLN A 485 25.75 -5.57 -14.37
CA GLN A 485 26.70 -5.82 -15.47
C GLN A 485 28.05 -6.39 -15.02
N CYS A 486 28.31 -6.43 -13.71
CA CYS A 486 29.54 -7.03 -13.19
C CYS A 486 29.59 -8.53 -13.48
N ARG A 487 30.78 -9.12 -13.50
CA ARG A 487 30.98 -10.56 -13.76
C ARG A 487 30.46 -11.44 -12.63
N SER A 488 30.65 -11.00 -11.39
CA SER A 488 30.24 -11.73 -10.18
C SER A 488 29.62 -10.76 -9.17
N LEU A 489 28.91 -11.30 -8.18
CA LEU A 489 28.19 -10.52 -7.17
C LEU A 489 28.44 -11.04 -5.74
N ILE A 490 28.73 -10.12 -4.82
CA ILE A 490 28.54 -10.32 -3.38
C ILE A 490 27.48 -9.33 -2.89
N ALA A 491 26.52 -9.79 -2.09
CA ALA A 491 25.53 -8.93 -1.45
C ALA A 491 25.48 -9.13 0.07
N SER A 492 25.34 -8.03 0.81
CA SER A 492 25.18 -8.02 2.28
C SER A 492 23.93 -8.72 2.77
N GLY A 493 22.92 -8.91 1.92
CA GLY A 493 21.70 -9.60 2.28
C GLY A 493 20.57 -9.38 1.28
N GLU A 494 19.44 -10.01 1.57
CA GLU A 494 18.23 -9.86 0.76
C GLU A 494 17.70 -8.42 0.83
N CYS A 495 17.43 -7.84 -0.34
CA CYS A 495 16.83 -6.51 -0.47
C CYS A 495 16.30 -6.31 -1.91
N GLY A 496 15.57 -5.21 -2.13
CA GLY A 496 15.05 -4.83 -3.45
C GLY A 496 16.15 -4.63 -4.49
N ALA A 497 17.28 -4.01 -4.11
CA ALA A 497 18.43 -3.83 -4.99
C ALA A 497 19.04 -5.16 -5.47
N LEU A 498 19.14 -6.16 -4.58
CA LEU A 498 19.63 -7.49 -4.95
C LEU A 498 18.67 -8.16 -5.94
N THR A 499 17.37 -8.11 -5.63
CA THR A 499 16.33 -8.70 -6.50
C THR A 499 16.39 -8.10 -7.90
N GLU A 500 16.57 -6.78 -7.99
CA GLU A 500 16.70 -6.11 -9.28
C GLU A 500 18.02 -6.43 -10.00
N ALA A 501 19.16 -6.41 -9.30
CA ALA A 501 20.44 -6.74 -9.91
C ALA A 501 20.43 -8.15 -10.55
N LEU A 502 19.83 -9.13 -9.86
CA LEU A 502 19.63 -10.48 -10.38
C LEU A 502 18.68 -10.50 -11.60
N ARG A 503 17.58 -9.74 -11.55
CA ARG A 503 16.60 -9.63 -12.64
C ARG A 503 17.24 -9.08 -13.91
N GLU A 504 17.97 -7.97 -13.80
CA GLU A 504 18.63 -7.33 -14.95
C GLU A 504 19.80 -8.15 -15.50
N ASN A 505 20.56 -8.80 -14.62
CA ASN A 505 21.67 -9.65 -15.01
C ASN A 505 21.21 -10.90 -15.78
N GLN A 506 19.99 -11.40 -15.52
CA GLN A 506 19.39 -12.56 -16.21
C GLN A 506 20.23 -13.84 -16.09
N GLY A 507 20.89 -14.04 -14.94
CA GLY A 507 21.68 -15.25 -14.66
C GLY A 507 23.03 -15.31 -15.39
N LYS A 508 23.56 -14.17 -15.83
CA LYS A 508 24.88 -14.04 -16.47
C LYS A 508 26.04 -13.93 -15.48
N TYR A 509 25.78 -13.68 -14.19
CA TYR A 509 26.81 -13.72 -13.18
C TYR A 509 27.48 -15.10 -13.15
N GLU A 510 28.82 -15.11 -13.16
CA GLU A 510 29.59 -16.35 -13.03
C GLU A 510 29.50 -16.90 -11.60
N HIS A 511 29.56 -15.99 -10.63
CA HIS A 511 29.41 -16.34 -9.22
C HIS A 511 28.53 -15.32 -8.49
N VAL A 512 27.71 -15.82 -7.55
CA VAL A 512 26.86 -15.02 -6.68
C VAL A 512 26.98 -15.53 -5.25
N PHE A 513 27.25 -14.62 -4.32
CA PHE A 513 27.21 -14.90 -2.88
C PHE A 513 26.31 -13.88 -2.17
N VAL A 514 25.36 -14.37 -1.39
CA VAL A 514 24.43 -13.54 -0.62
C VAL A 514 24.53 -13.97 0.84
N PHE A 515 24.74 -13.01 1.74
CA PHE A 515 24.65 -13.29 3.17
C PHE A 515 23.18 -13.51 3.56
N HIS A 516 22.91 -14.57 4.32
CA HIS A 516 21.59 -14.85 4.85
C HIS A 516 21.55 -14.61 6.37
N SER A 517 20.37 -14.33 6.93
CA SER A 517 20.20 -14.05 8.36
C SER A 517 20.73 -15.16 9.29
N SER A 518 20.72 -16.43 8.85
CA SER A 518 21.30 -17.56 9.59
C SER A 518 22.84 -17.61 9.55
N SER A 519 23.47 -16.93 8.60
CA SER A 519 24.93 -16.85 8.43
C SER A 519 25.56 -15.66 9.16
N LEU A 520 24.74 -14.82 9.79
CA LEU A 520 25.17 -13.63 10.52
C LEU A 520 25.21 -13.96 12.02
N SER A 521 26.34 -13.69 12.67
CA SER A 521 26.45 -13.82 14.12
C SER A 521 25.36 -13.00 14.82
N PRO A 522 24.74 -13.51 15.89
CA PRO A 522 23.92 -12.67 16.76
C PRO A 522 24.82 -11.56 17.33
N VAL A 523 24.40 -10.31 17.13
CA VAL A 523 25.04 -9.13 17.75
C VAL A 523 24.68 -9.09 19.23
#